data_AF-A0A3N5UMQ3-F1
#
_entry.id   AF-A0A3N5UMQ3-F1
#
_cell.length_a   1.000
_cell.length_b   1.000
_cell.length_c   1.000
_cell.angle_alpha   90.00
_cell.angle_beta   90.00
_cell.angle_gamma   90.00
#
_symmetry.space_group_name_H-M   'P 1'
#
loop_
_entity.id
_entity.type
_entity.pdbx_description
1 polymer ?
#
loop_
_entity_poly.entity_id
_entity_poly.type
_entity_poly.pdbx_seq_one_letter_code
_entity_poly.pdbx_strand_id
1 'polypeptide(L)' 'MLRFGTTELIIILVIVVLLFGVGRIGKIAGELGKGIRTFQSGLKGEEETSESKELKG' A
#
# COMPACT_ATOMS: atom_id res chain seq x y z
N MET A 1 18.49 18.19 22.36
CA MET A 1 18.38 16.96 21.53
C MET A 1 16.92 16.60 21.41
N LEU A 2 16.30 16.88 20.26
CA LEU A 2 14.93 16.47 19.96
C LEU A 2 14.90 14.94 19.87
N ARG A 3 14.38 14.29 20.91
CA ARG A 3 14.04 12.87 20.82
C ARG A 3 12.79 12.82 19.96
N PHE A 4 12.96 12.68 18.64
CA PHE A 4 11.86 12.32 17.75
C PHE A 4 11.43 10.91 18.10
N GLY A 5 10.65 10.79 19.16
CA GLY A 5 10.09 9.55 19.61
C GLY A 5 8.96 9.11 18.69
N THR A 6 8.53 7.88 18.90
CA THR A 6 7.32 7.33 18.28
C THR A 6 6.11 8.23 18.52
N THR A 7 6.03 8.90 19.68
CA THR A 7 4.95 9.83 20.03
C THR A 7 4.89 11.06 19.11
N GLU A 8 6.02 11.73 18.87
CA GLU A 8 6.06 12.92 17.98
C GLU A 8 5.68 12.55 16.54
N LEU A 9 6.15 11.39 16.04
CA LEU A 9 5.77 10.90 14.71
C LEU A 9 4.27 10.61 14.59
N ILE A 10 3.66 10.04 15.64
CA ILE A 10 2.20 9.80 15.67
C ILE A 10 1.44 11.12 15.62
N ILE A 11 1.86 12.13 16.39
CA ILE A 11 1.20 13.45 16.39
C ILE A 11 1.27 14.09 15.00
N ILE A 12 2.46 14.05 14.36
CA ILE A 12 2.63 14.58 13.00
C ILE A 12 1.74 13.81 12.02
N LEU A 13 1.69 12.48 12.11
CA LEU A 13 0.86 11.64 11.25
C LEU A 13 -0.62 12.01 11.39
N VAL A 14 -1.11 12.24 12.61
CA VAL A 14 -2.49 12.69 12.86
C VAL A 14 -2.74 14.05 12.22
N ILE A 15 -1.83 15.01 12.35
CA ILE A 15 -1.96 16.33 11.71
C ILE A 15 -2.04 16.20 10.18
N VAL A 16 -1.16 15.41 9.58
CA VAL A 16 -1.18 15.13 8.14
C VAL A 16 -2.53 14.53 7.73
N VAL A 17 -3.03 13.55 8.47
CA VAL A 17 -4.33 12.92 8.20
C VAL A 17 -5.48 13.91 8.30
N LEU A 18 -5.45 14.86 9.24
CA LEU A 18 -6.46 15.92 9.36
C LEU A 18 -6.39 16.95 8.22
N LEU A 19 -5.19 17.34 7.79
CA LEU A 19 -5.00 18.30 6.70
C LEU A 19 -5.44 17.75 5.34
N PHE A 20 -5.03 16.51 5.04
CA PHE A 20 -5.32 15.87 3.76
C PHE A 20 -6.68 15.14 3.76
N GLY A 21 -7.14 14.70 4.93
CA GLY A 21 -8.35 13.92 5.12
C GLY A 21 -8.17 12.44 4.77
N VAL A 22 -8.88 11.57 5.50
CA VAL A 22 -8.83 10.11 5.30
C VAL A 22 -9.26 9.67 3.90
N GLY A 23 -10.20 10.39 3.28
CA GLY A 23 -10.70 10.06 1.94
C GLY A 23 -9.67 10.30 0.83
N ARG A 24 -8.88 11.38 0.90
CA ARG A 24 -7.85 11.68 -0.11
C ARG A 24 -6.65 10.74 0.04
N ILE A 25 -6.21 10.50 1.29
CA ILE A 25 -5.15 9.54 1.58
C ILE A 25 -5.55 8.13 1.12
N GLY A 26 -6.77 7.68 1.42
CA GLY A 26 -7.27 6.37 1.00
C GLY A 26 -7.37 6.22 -0.51
N LYS A 27 -7.81 7.27 -1.24
CA LYS A 27 -7.85 7.25 -2.71
C LYS A 27 -6.46 7.10 -3.32
N ILE A 28 -5.49 7.91 -2.86
CA ILE A 28 -4.10 7.86 -3.34
C ILE A 28 -3.47 6.50 -3.00
N ALA A 29 -3.61 6.03 -1.75
CA ALA A 29 -3.09 4.74 -1.34
C ALA A 29 -3.71 3.57 -2.13
N GLY A 30 -5.00 3.66 -2.47
CA GLY A 30 -5.68 2.68 -3.32
C GLY A 30 -5.15 2.66 -4.76
N GLU A 31 -4.91 3.83 -5.35
CA GLU A 31 -4.31 3.96 -6.69
C GLU A 31 -2.86 3.45 -6.72
N LEU A 32 -2.06 3.83 -5.71
CA LEU A 32 -0.68 3.37 -5.55
C LEU A 32 -0.62 1.86 -5.27
N GLY A 33 -1.49 1.34 -4.41
CA GLY A 33 -1.54 -0.08 -4.05
C GLY A 33 -1.86 -0.98 -5.25
N LYS A 34 -2.76 -0.53 -6.15
CA LYS A 34 -3.02 -1.22 -7.42
C LYS A 34 -1.77 -1.26 -8.30
N GLY A 35 -1.07 -0.13 -8.43
CA GLY A 35 0.19 -0.05 -9.19
C GLY A 35 1.28 -0.97 -8.62
N ILE A 36 1.46 -0.96 -7.29
CA ILE A 36 2.40 -1.83 -6.59
C ILE A 36 2.01 -3.30 -6.78
N ARG A 37 0.72 -3.65 -6.73
CA ARG A 37 0.25 -5.02 -6.94
C ARG A 37 0.54 -5.49 -8.37
N THR A 38 0.25 -4.67 -9.37
CA THR A 38 0.58 -4.99 -10.78
C THR A 38 2.08 -5.10 -10.99
N PHE A 39 2.88 -4.23 -10.36
CA PHE A 39 4.33 -4.30 -10.39
C PHE A 39 4.85 -5.59 -9.74
N GLN A 40 4.35 -5.94 -8.56
CA GLN A 40 4.70 -7.20 -7.88
C GLN A 40 4.28 -8.41 -8.71
N SER A 41 3.08 -8.43 -9.27
CA SER A 41 2.59 -9.51 -10.14
C SER A 41 3.40 -9.63 -11.43
N GLY A 42 3.87 -8.52 -12.00
CA GLY A 42 4.79 -8.52 -13.14
C GLY A 42 6.18 -9.04 -12.79
N LEU A 43 6.71 -8.70 -11.60
CA LEU A 43 7.97 -9.24 -11.09
C LEU A 43 7.87 -10.73 -10.72
N LYS A 44 6.70 -11.18 -10.26
CA LYS A 44 6.38 -12.60 -10.00
C LYS A 44 5.92 -13.37 -11.24
N GLY A 45 5.81 -12.68 -12.39
CA GLY A 45 5.20 -13.14 -13.63
C GLY A 45 5.98 -14.21 -14.40
N GLU A 46 6.74 -15.06 -13.70
CA GLU A 46 7.33 -16.28 -14.25
C GLU A 46 6.96 -17.55 -13.45
N GLU A 47 6.29 -17.44 -12.28
CA GLU A 47 6.09 -18.61 -11.41
C GLU A 47 4.62 -18.96 -11.07
N GLU A 48 3.64 -18.05 -11.20
CA GLU A 48 2.29 -18.27 -10.63
C GLU A 48 1.11 -18.27 -11.63
N THR A 49 1.34 -18.45 -12.94
CA THR A 49 0.23 -18.57 -13.93
C THR A 49 -0.19 -20.03 -14.22
N SER A 50 0.52 -21.04 -13.70
CA SER A 50 0.26 -22.46 -14.09
C SER A 50 -0.56 -23.30 -13.10
N GLU A 51 -0.83 -22.88 -11.86
CA GLU A 51 -1.41 -23.80 -10.86
C GLU A 51 -2.93 -23.66 -10.57
N SER A 52 -3.68 -22.82 -11.29
CA SER A 52 -5.13 -22.62 -11.00
C SER A 52 -6.07 -22.83 -12.19
N LYS A 53 -5.68 -23.60 -13.21
CA LYS A 53 -6.58 -23.97 -14.32
C LYS A 53 -6.66 -25.46 -14.68
N GLU A 54 -5.95 -26.36 -14.00
CA GLU A 54 -5.92 -27.80 -14.36
C GLU A 54 -6.79 -28.72 -13.47
N LEU A 55 -7.76 -28.17 -12.71
CA LEU A 55 -8.66 -28.97 -11.86
C LEU A 55 -10.15 -28.96 -12.31
N LYS A 56 -10.47 -28.45 -13.50
CA LYS A 56 -11.85 -28.48 -14.05
C LYS A 56 -11.93 -28.63 -15.58
N GLY A 57 -11.07 -29.43 -16.21
CA GLY A 57 -11.15 -29.79 -17.63
C GLY A 57 -11.22 -31.29 -17.81
#